data_AF-A0AAU2VT62-F1
#
_entry.id   AF-A0AAU2VT62-F1
#
_cell.length_a   1.000
_cell.length_b   1.000
_cell.length_c   1.000
_cell.angle_alpha   90.00
_cell.angle_beta   90.00
_cell.angle_gamma   90.00
#
_symmetry.space_group_name_H-M   'P 1'
#
loop_
_entity.id
_entity.type
_entity.pdbx_description
1 polymer ?
#
loop_
_entity_poly.entity_id
_entity_poly.type
_entity_poly.pdbx_seq_one_letter_code
_entity_poly.pdbx_strand_id
1 'polypeptide(L)'
;MSASGVSAASIAARLSAVGLPTRMEEHTRFTTVEAEVPETLSAESWREVLGVVADADRFGLLATSLNGRTLWAAVRKTVPTTGEVGEPGYQR
;
A
#
# COMPACT_ATOMS: atom_id res chain seq x y z
N MET A 1 -1.27 16.25 -0.90
CA MET A 1 -1.91 16.10 0.42
C MET A 1 -2.29 14.63 0.53
N SER A 2 -1.52 13.81 1.26
CA SER A 2 -1.90 12.41 1.50
C SER A 2 -3.03 12.44 2.52
N ALA A 3 -4.25 12.18 2.06
CA ALA A 3 -5.42 12.16 2.93
C ALA A 3 -5.26 10.99 3.91
N SER A 4 -5.07 11.33 5.19
CA SER A 4 -4.89 10.41 6.33
C SER A 4 -3.66 9.50 6.29
N GLY A 5 -2.92 9.46 7.39
CA GLY A 5 -1.69 8.67 7.60
C GLY A 5 -1.91 7.16 7.64
N VAL A 6 -2.55 6.58 6.62
CA VAL A 6 -2.63 5.13 6.44
C VAL A 6 -1.24 4.63 6.07
N SER A 7 -0.67 3.84 6.97
CA SER A 7 0.61 3.19 6.75
C SER A 7 0.40 1.85 6.06
N ALA A 8 1.42 1.37 5.33
CA ALA A 8 1.42 0.02 4.78
C ALA A 8 1.20 -1.04 5.89
N ALA A 9 1.69 -0.80 7.11
CA ALA A 9 1.45 -1.69 8.25
C ALA A 9 -0.03 -1.74 8.66
N SER A 10 -0.74 -0.60 8.61
CA SER A 10 -2.18 -0.53 8.89
C SER A 10 -2.99 -1.32 7.84
N ILE A 11 -2.60 -1.24 6.57
CA ILE A 11 -3.21 -2.03 5.48
C ILE A 11 -2.96 -3.52 5.72
N ALA A 12 -1.71 -3.92 5.98
CA ALA A 12 -1.35 -5.30 6.25
C ALA A 12 -2.12 -5.89 7.45
N ALA A 13 -2.24 -5.14 8.54
CA ALA A 13 -2.99 -5.56 9.72
C ALA A 13 -4.48 -5.78 9.41
N ARG A 14 -5.11 -4.89 8.63
CA ARG A 14 -6.53 -5.03 8.24
C ARG A 14 -6.75 -6.20 7.29
N LEU A 15 -5.85 -6.41 6.33
CA LEU A 15 -5.89 -7.59 5.44
C LEU A 15 -5.68 -8.90 6.20
N SER A 16 -4.78 -8.93 7.19
CA SER A 16 -4.62 -10.08 8.09
C SER A 16 -5.87 -10.32 8.94
N ALA A 17 -6.55 -9.27 9.42
CA ALA A 17 -7.76 -9.41 10.23
C ALA A 17 -8.94 -10.04 9.46
N VAL A 18 -9.00 -9.86 8.14
CA VAL A 18 -9.97 -10.55 7.26
C VAL A 18 -9.50 -11.95 6.83
N GLY A 19 -8.40 -12.43 7.40
CA GLY A 19 -7.90 -13.79 7.21
C GLY A 19 -7.01 -13.99 5.97
N LEU A 20 -6.55 -12.91 5.34
CA LEU A 20 -5.61 -13.02 4.22
C LEU A 20 -4.17 -13.07 4.71
N PRO A 21 -3.36 -14.04 4.25
CA PRO A 21 -1.93 -14.05 4.55
C PRO A 21 -1.27 -12.87 3.84
N THR A 22 -0.66 -11.96 4.62
CA THR A 22 -0.03 -10.74 4.10
C THR A 22 1.48 -10.78 4.19
N ARG A 23 2.14 -10.26 3.15
CA ARG A 23 3.57 -9.98 3.11
C ARG A 23 3.79 -8.50 2.86
N MET A 24 4.76 -7.92 3.56
CA MET A 24 5.18 -6.53 3.31
C MET A 24 6.55 -6.53 2.65
N GLU A 25 6.69 -5.72 1.61
CA GLU A 25 7.95 -5.48 0.93
C GLU A 25 8.29 -4.00 0.96
N GLU A 26 9.46 -3.70 1.52
CA GLU A 26 9.95 -2.33 1.60
C GLU A 26 10.78 -1.99 0.36
N HIS A 27 10.41 -0.90 -0.31
CA HIS A 27 11.21 -0.33 -1.39
C HIS A 27 11.67 1.09 -1.02
N THR A 28 12.62 1.63 -1.78
CA THR A 28 13.21 2.96 -1.53
C THR A 28 12.17 4.08 -1.49
N ARG A 29 11.14 4.00 -2.34
CA ARG A 29 10.14 5.09 -2.52
C ARG A 29 8.73 4.76 -2.05
N PHE A 30 8.45 3.49 -1.76
CA PHE A 30 7.14 3.00 -1.36
C PHE A 30 7.29 1.70 -0.59
N THR A 31 6.26 1.32 0.14
CA THR A 31 6.12 0.00 0.74
C THR A 31 4.94 -0.68 0.08
N THR A 32 5.14 -1.92 -0.36
CA THR A 32 4.11 -2.76 -0.94
C THR A 32 3.59 -3.73 0.11
N VAL A 33 2.29 -3.94 0.14
CA VAL A 33 1.62 -4.98 0.90
C VAL A 33 1.02 -5.92 -0.12
N GLU A 34 1.36 -7.20 -0.02
CA GLU A 34 0.83 -8.26 -0.85
C GLU A 34 0.00 -9.21 0.01
N ALA A 35 -1.09 -9.73 -0.54
CA ALA A 35 -1.95 -10.69 0.13
C ALA A 35 -2.36 -11.79 -0.85
N GLU A 36 -2.16 -13.04 -0.47
CA GLU A 36 -2.64 -14.17 -1.28
C GLU A 36 -4.14 -14.30 -1.10
N VAL A 37 -4.88 -14.26 -2.20
CA VAL A 37 -6.33 -14.34 -2.22
C VAL A 37 -6.74 -15.77 -2.53
N PRO A 38 -7.49 -16.45 -1.65
CA PRO A 38 -7.96 -17.79 -1.90
C PRO A 38 -8.87 -17.85 -3.14
N GLU A 39 -9.03 -19.03 -3.73
CA GLU A 39 -9.86 -19.23 -4.93
C GLU A 39 -11.33 -18.84 -4.69
N THR A 40 -11.81 -19.04 -3.46
CA THR A 40 -13.15 -18.66 -3.03
C THR A 40 -13.06 -17.62 -1.93
N LEU A 41 -13.74 -16.50 -2.13
CA LEU A 41 -13.86 -15.43 -1.14
C LEU A 41 -15.26 -14.83 -1.29
N SER A 42 -15.94 -14.62 -0.18
CA SER A 42 -17.33 -14.13 -0.20
C SER A 42 -17.40 -12.71 -0.78
N ALA A 43 -18.56 -12.32 -1.30
CA ALA A 43 -18.74 -10.96 -1.82
C ALA A 43 -18.57 -9.89 -0.73
N GLU A 44 -18.94 -10.21 0.53
CA GLU A 44 -18.76 -9.31 1.67
C GLU A 44 -17.29 -9.14 2.02
N SER A 45 -16.54 -10.24 2.16
CA SER A 45 -15.10 -10.20 2.39
C SER A 45 -14.38 -9.49 1.25
N TRP A 46 -14.82 -9.65 -0.01
CA TRP A 46 -14.25 -8.94 -1.15
C TRP A 46 -14.44 -7.44 -1.04
N ARG A 47 -15.63 -7.00 -0.62
CA ARG A 47 -15.93 -5.59 -0.44
C ARG A 47 -15.07 -4.98 0.66
N GLU A 48 -14.88 -5.70 1.77
CA GLU A 48 -14.02 -5.26 2.87
C GLU A 48 -12.57 -5.14 2.41
N VAL A 49 -12.05 -6.17 1.72
CA VAL A 49 -10.70 -6.18 1.15
C VAL A 49 -10.48 -5.00 0.19
N LEU A 50 -11.45 -4.75 -0.70
CA LEU A 50 -11.38 -3.61 -1.63
C LEU A 50 -11.42 -2.26 -0.89
N GLY A 51 -12.20 -2.15 0.18
CA GLY A 51 -12.22 -0.96 1.03
C GLY A 51 -10.87 -0.69 1.70
N VAL A 52 -10.18 -1.75 2.14
CA VAL A 52 -8.85 -1.63 2.76
C VAL A 52 -7.78 -1.17 1.75
N VAL A 53 -7.74 -1.77 0.56
CA VAL A 53 -6.71 -1.41 -0.44
C VAL A 53 -6.99 -0.10 -1.15
N ALA A 54 -8.23 0.37 -1.18
CA ALA A 54 -8.61 1.68 -1.72
C ALA A 54 -7.97 2.85 -0.95
N ASP A 55 -7.56 2.63 0.31
CA ASP A 55 -6.84 3.62 1.12
C ASP A 55 -5.36 3.79 0.68
N ALA A 56 -4.84 2.90 -0.19
CA ALA A 56 -3.46 2.97 -0.68
C ALA A 56 -3.31 3.96 -1.86
N ASP A 57 -2.07 4.41 -2.12
CA ASP A 57 -1.79 5.25 -3.29
C ASP A 57 -2.03 4.51 -4.62
N ARG A 58 -1.74 3.21 -4.64
CA ARG A 58 -1.95 2.32 -5.78
C ARG A 58 -2.30 0.93 -5.27
N PHE A 59 -3.17 0.23 -5.98
CA PHE A 59 -3.50 -1.16 -5.67
C PHE A 59 -3.87 -1.91 -6.95
N GLY A 60 -3.86 -3.24 -6.87
CA GLY A 60 -4.24 -4.09 -7.99
C GLY A 60 -4.31 -5.56 -7.63
N LEU A 61 -4.76 -6.36 -8.59
CA LEU A 61 -4.83 -7.81 -8.48
C LEU A 61 -3.94 -8.43 -9.56
N LEU A 62 -2.97 -9.22 -9.14
CA LEU A 62 -2.13 -10.01 -10.02
C LEU A 62 -2.64 -11.46 -10.01
N ALA A 63 -3.24 -11.91 -11.11
CA ALA A 63 -3.61 -13.30 -11.29
C ALA A 63 -2.56 -13.98 -12.17
N THR A 64 -1.86 -14.96 -11.62
CA THR A 64 -0.95 -15.80 -12.42
C THR A 64 -1.56 -17.18 -12.55
N SER A 65 -1.32 -17.84 -13.69
CA SER A 65 -1.82 -19.20 -13.94
C SER A 65 -1.20 -20.26 -13.03
N LEU A 66 -0.12 -19.94 -12.31
CA LEU A 66 0.65 -20.88 -11.47
C LEU A 66 0.54 -20.61 -9.96
N ASN A 67 0.40 -19.36 -9.53
CA ASN A 67 0.53 -18.98 -8.11
C ASN A 67 -0.77 -18.39 -7.52
N GLY A 68 -1.91 -18.62 -8.16
CA GLY A 68 -3.18 -18.06 -7.72
C GLY A 68 -3.29 -16.55 -7.93
N ARG A 69 -4.11 -15.90 -7.10
CA ARG A 69 -4.38 -14.46 -7.16
C ARG A 69 -3.70 -13.76 -6.00
N THR A 70 -2.87 -12.77 -6.29
CA THR A 70 -2.22 -11.93 -5.29
C THR A 70 -2.76 -10.52 -5.39
N LEU A 71 -3.39 -10.04 -4.33
CA LEU A 71 -3.77 -8.64 -4.20
C LEU A 71 -2.55 -7.86 -3.71
N TRP A 72 -2.35 -6.66 -4.25
CA TRP A 72 -1.27 -5.79 -3.79
C TRP A 72 -1.74 -4.35 -3.59
N ALA A 73 -1.12 -3.67 -2.65
CA ALA A 73 -1.33 -2.27 -2.32
C ALA A 73 0.01 -1.59 -2.05
N ALA A 74 0.28 -0.44 -2.67
CA ALA A 74 1.51 0.31 -2.49
C ALA A 74 1.22 1.66 -1.85
N VAL A 75 1.95 1.97 -0.77
CA VAL A 75 1.91 3.24 -0.06
C VAL A 75 3.24 3.96 -0.30
N ARG A 76 3.19 5.15 -0.88
CA ARG A 76 4.39 5.97 -1.14
C ARG A 76 4.94 6.49 0.18
N LYS A 77 6.25 6.38 0.34
CA LYS A 77 6.95 7.07 1.41
C LYS A 77 6.93 8.55 1.08
N THR A 78 6.46 9.38 1.99
CA THR A 78 6.65 10.82 1.87
C THR A 78 8.14 11.09 2.01
N VAL A 79 8.82 11.24 0.87
CA VAL A 79 10.20 11.72 0.88
C VAL A 79 10.13 13.15 1.40
N PRO A 80 10.87 13.54 2.46
CA PRO A 80 11.01 14.94 2.78
C PRO A 80 11.57 15.60 1.51
N THR A 81 10.81 16.52 0.93
CA THR A 81 11.31 17.32 -0.17
C THR A 81 12.46 18.13 0.41
N THR A 82 13.70 17.74 0.12
CA THR A 82 14.86 18.61 0.31
C THR A 82 14.65 19.82 -0.59
N GLY A 83 14.01 20.84 -0.03
CA GLY A 83 13.56 22.04 -0.71
C GLY A 83 13.09 23.07 0.30
N GLU A 84 13.76 23.14 1.46
CA GLU A 84 13.87 24.42 2.15
C GLU A 84 15.03 25.15 1.47
N VAL A 85 14.65 26.13 0.65
CA VAL A 85 15.54 27.05 -0.05
C VAL A 85 16.18 27.96 1.01
N GLY A 86 17.40 27.66 1.41
CA GLY A 86 18.23 28.59 2.17
C GLY A 86 18.81 29.66 1.23
N GLU A 87 18.14 30.81 1.18
CA GLU A 87 18.67 32.18 1.03
C GLU A 87 19.64 32.53 -0.14
N PRO A 88 19.30 33.49 -1.03
CA PRO A 88 20.31 34.17 -1.85
C PRO A 88 21.14 35.12 -0.96
N GLY A 89 22.32 34.66 -0.56
CA GLY A 89 23.32 35.51 0.08
C GLY A 89 23.82 36.60 -0.89
N TYR A 90 23.34 37.82 -0.68
CA TYR A 90 23.88 39.04 -1.29
C TYR A 90 25.37 39.16 -0.93
N GLN A 91 26.26 39.12 -1.93
CA GLN A 91 27.64 39.59 -1.78
C GLN A 91 27.69 41.06 -2.16
N ARG A 92 28.22 41.88 -1.25
CA ARG A 92 28.53 43.31 -1.45
C ARG A 92 29.88 43.47 -2.12
#